data_AF-A0A511RJJ8-F1
#
_entry.id   AF-A0A511RJJ8-F1
#
_cell.length_a   1.000
_cell.length_b   1.000
_cell.length_c   1.000
_cell.angle_alpha   90.00
_cell.angle_beta   90.00
_cell.angle_gamma   90.00
#
_symmetry.space_group_name_H-M   'P 1'
#
loop_
_entity.id
_entity.type
_entity.pdbx_description
1 polymer ?
#
loop_
_entity_poly.entity_id
_entity_poly.type
_entity_poly.pdbx_seq_one_letter_code
_entity_poly.pdbx_strand_id
1 'polypeptide(L)'
;MNLVLVGPTDRGKSTLARALAERAARRFGRAHLLDLDVGQGSLPGTVTLFRWDRAGVRVWRRLLVGKVQPLGAEAWLLAASARLARAGGAVWVADTDGWVEGAAARRFRYQQVEVLGAAQVGVLGDADLREIFAWRRDLEVRTLPAPPGVRAKTAAERRRLRKLRLLRHLQGAQPRELELPPARPGYLFALLDREGWFLGYGARTQDGRLLTPVRCEPARVVPTWVRVPLAGLW
;
A
#
# COMPACT_ATOMS: atom_id res chain seq x y z
N MET A 1 -9.54 -16.17 8.45
CA MET A 1 -8.44 -15.62 9.27
C MET A 1 -8.10 -14.26 8.71
N ASN A 2 -8.43 -13.19 9.45
CA ASN A 2 -8.22 -11.81 9.03
C ASN A 2 -7.47 -11.08 10.14
N LEU A 3 -6.22 -10.70 9.89
CA LEU A 3 -5.36 -10.06 10.87
C LEU A 3 -4.84 -8.73 10.34
N VAL A 4 -4.94 -7.69 11.16
CA VAL A 4 -4.42 -6.37 10.85
C VAL A 4 -3.26 -6.04 11.79
N LEU A 5 -2.08 -5.73 11.24
CA LEU A 5 -0.93 -5.32 12.04
C LEU A 5 -0.84 -3.80 12.16
N VAL A 6 -0.96 -3.28 13.37
CA VAL A 6 -0.89 -1.86 13.72
C VAL A 6 0.41 -1.58 14.49
N GLY A 7 0.94 -0.37 14.42
CA GLY A 7 2.10 0.05 15.22
C GLY A 7 2.94 1.12 14.53
N PRO A 8 3.86 1.78 15.24
CA PRO A 8 4.76 2.79 14.66
C PRO A 8 5.69 2.21 13.59
N THR A 9 6.39 3.10 12.90
CA THR A 9 7.34 2.71 11.85
C THR A 9 8.51 1.91 12.44
N ASP A 10 9.15 1.07 11.61
CA ASP A 10 10.38 0.35 11.97
C ASP A 10 10.26 -0.57 13.20
N ARG A 11 9.12 -1.24 13.33
CA ARG A 11 8.91 -2.31 14.33
C ARG A 11 8.83 -3.72 13.72
N GLY A 12 9.20 -3.86 12.44
CA GLY A 12 9.19 -5.15 11.74
C GLY A 12 7.80 -5.59 11.26
N LYS A 13 6.78 -4.71 11.26
CA LYS A 13 5.41 -5.01 10.81
C LYS A 13 5.38 -5.68 9.44
N SER A 14 6.03 -5.10 8.43
CA SER A 14 6.06 -5.67 7.07
C SER A 14 6.71 -7.05 7.01
N THR A 15 7.78 -7.26 7.78
CA THR A 15 8.46 -8.57 7.85
C THR A 15 7.54 -9.62 8.49
N LEU A 16 6.90 -9.26 9.60
CA LEU A 16 5.96 -10.14 10.29
C LEU A 16 4.72 -10.43 9.44
N ALA A 17 4.14 -9.41 8.80
CA ALA A 17 2.98 -9.56 7.92
C ALA A 17 3.26 -10.57 6.79
N ARG A 18 4.45 -10.46 6.17
CA ARG A 18 4.87 -11.39 5.12
C ARG A 18 5.01 -12.82 5.64
N ALA A 19 5.67 -13.01 6.79
CA ALA A 19 5.84 -14.34 7.40
C ALA A 19 4.50 -14.98 7.80
N LEU A 20 3.57 -14.18 8.34
CA LEU A 20 2.23 -14.65 8.71
C LEU A 20 1.38 -14.99 7.49
N ALA A 21 1.41 -14.17 6.43
CA ALA A 21 0.70 -14.47 5.18
C ALA A 21 1.23 -15.76 4.53
N GLU A 22 2.55 -15.94 4.51
CA GLU A 22 3.19 -17.16 4.01
C GLU A 22 2.78 -18.40 4.83
N ARG A 23 2.82 -18.31 6.17
CA ARG A 23 2.39 -19.40 7.05
C ARG A 23 0.91 -19.73 6.88
N ALA A 24 0.06 -18.71 6.72
CA ALA A 24 -1.36 -18.89 6.44
C ALA A 24 -1.57 -19.58 5.09
N ALA A 25 -0.82 -19.20 4.04
CA ALA A 25 -0.89 -19.86 2.74
C ALA A 25 -0.48 -21.33 2.81
N ARG A 26 0.57 -21.68 3.58
CA ARG A 26 0.94 -23.08 3.84
C ARG A 26 -0.18 -23.86 4.53
N ARG A 27 -0.85 -23.24 5.52
CA ARG A 27 -1.90 -23.88 6.32
C ARG A 27 -3.22 -24.06 5.56
N PHE A 28 -3.61 -23.07 4.76
CA PHE A 28 -4.93 -22.97 4.13
C PHE A 28 -4.87 -23.11 2.59
N GLY A 29 -3.70 -23.41 2.02
CA GLY A 29 -3.46 -23.52 0.58
C GLY A 29 -3.32 -22.20 -0.17
N ARG A 30 -3.95 -21.12 0.34
CA ARG A 30 -3.84 -19.75 -0.19
C ARG A 30 -4.07 -18.73 0.92
N ALA A 31 -3.32 -17.63 0.87
CA ALA A 31 -3.56 -16.45 1.69
C ALA A 31 -3.21 -15.18 0.90
N HIS A 32 -3.61 -14.03 1.43
CA HIS A 32 -3.26 -12.74 0.86
C HIS A 32 -2.52 -11.85 1.86
N LEU A 33 -1.68 -10.96 1.33
CA LEU A 33 -1.06 -9.88 2.08
C LEU A 33 -1.59 -8.55 1.51
N LEU A 34 -2.24 -7.77 2.35
CA LEU A 34 -2.64 -6.40 2.05
C LEU A 34 -1.49 -5.48 2.50
N ASP A 35 -0.75 -4.97 1.54
CA ASP A 35 0.28 -3.94 1.74
C ASP A 35 -0.39 -2.57 1.62
N LEU A 36 -0.73 -1.99 2.78
CA LEU A 36 -1.48 -0.73 2.89
C LEU A 36 -0.58 0.48 3.19
N ASP A 37 0.75 0.30 3.24
CA ASP A 37 1.68 1.41 3.44
C ASP A 37 1.89 2.19 2.13
N VAL A 38 1.13 3.26 1.96
CA VAL A 38 1.19 4.13 0.77
C VAL A 38 2.55 4.81 0.56
N GLY A 39 3.36 4.93 1.62
CA GLY A 39 4.65 5.61 1.57
C GLY A 39 5.83 4.67 1.31
N GLN A 40 5.82 3.49 1.92
CA GLN A 40 6.94 2.55 1.95
C GLN A 40 6.59 1.12 1.51
N GLY A 41 5.36 0.88 1.08
CA GLY A 41 4.94 -0.35 0.45
C GLY A 41 5.66 -0.65 -0.86
N SER A 42 5.19 -1.70 -1.52
CA SER A 42 5.77 -2.28 -2.73
C SER A 42 5.81 -1.33 -3.92
N LEU A 43 4.83 -0.43 -4.04
CA LEU A 43 4.85 0.68 -4.99
C LEU A 43 4.27 1.95 -4.33
N PRO A 44 5.07 3.02 -4.19
CA PRO A 44 4.63 4.24 -3.51
C PRO A 44 3.39 4.87 -4.15
N GLY A 45 2.49 5.41 -3.33
CA GLY A 45 1.22 6.01 -3.75
C GLY A 45 0.13 5.00 -4.08
N THR A 46 0.35 3.71 -3.82
CA THR A 46 -0.62 2.64 -4.06
C THR A 46 -0.73 1.75 -2.83
N VAL A 47 -1.81 0.97 -2.78
CA VAL A 47 -1.94 -0.18 -1.89
C VAL A 47 -2.05 -1.46 -2.71
N THR A 48 -1.44 -2.54 -2.23
CA THR A 48 -1.24 -3.75 -3.02
C THR A 48 -1.80 -4.98 -2.31
N LEU A 49 -2.54 -5.80 -3.05
CA LEU A 49 -2.94 -7.13 -2.62
C LEU A 49 -2.01 -8.14 -3.28
N PHE A 50 -1.20 -8.81 -2.47
CA PHE A 50 -0.42 -9.95 -2.88
C PHE A 50 -1.23 -11.23 -2.66
N ARG A 51 -1.11 -12.17 -3.59
CA ARG A 51 -1.60 -13.54 -3.43
C ARG A 51 -0.42 -14.46 -3.19
N TRP A 52 -0.54 -15.29 -2.16
CA TRP A 52 0.39 -16.34 -1.83
C TRP A 52 -0.32 -17.68 -1.96
N ASP A 53 0.19 -18.55 -2.82
CA ASP A 53 -0.28 -19.93 -2.99
C ASP A 53 0.92 -20.85 -3.31
N ARG A 54 0.65 -22.08 -3.74
CA ARG A 54 1.69 -23.06 -4.08
C ARG A 54 2.63 -22.60 -5.20
N ALA A 55 2.22 -21.65 -6.04
CA ALA A 55 3.06 -21.10 -7.10
C ALA A 55 3.98 -19.96 -6.61
N GLY A 56 3.92 -19.61 -5.32
CA GLY A 56 4.67 -18.53 -4.71
C GLY A 56 3.87 -17.25 -4.53
N VAL A 57 4.58 -16.14 -4.35
CA VAL A 57 3.99 -14.81 -4.09
C VAL A 57 3.96 -13.97 -5.36
N ARG A 58 2.80 -13.38 -5.66
CA ARG A 58 2.64 -12.44 -6.78
C ARG A 58 1.71 -11.29 -6.44
N VAL A 59 1.88 -10.16 -7.12
CA VAL A 59 0.90 -9.07 -7.08
C VAL A 59 -0.38 -9.58 -7.73
N TRP A 60 -1.50 -9.49 -7.01
CA TRP A 60 -2.81 -9.92 -7.51
C TRP A 60 -3.64 -8.73 -8.00
N ARG A 61 -3.73 -7.68 -7.18
CA ARG A 61 -4.41 -6.42 -7.49
C ARG A 61 -3.69 -5.26 -6.82
N ARG A 62 -3.87 -4.07 -7.37
CA ARG A 62 -3.35 -2.81 -6.81
C ARG A 62 -4.37 -1.71 -7.00
N LEU A 63 -4.46 -0.81 -6.04
CA LEU A 63 -5.30 0.39 -6.13
C LEU A 63 -4.44 1.64 -5.97
N LEU A 64 -4.79 2.67 -6.73
CA LEU A 64 -4.20 3.98 -6.60
C LEU A 64 -4.75 4.69 -5.36
N VAL A 65 -3.85 5.26 -4.57
CA VAL A 65 -4.17 6.29 -3.56
C VAL A 65 -3.70 7.66 -4.06
N GLY A 66 -2.60 7.69 -4.82
CA GLY A 66 -2.09 8.91 -5.47
C GLY A 66 -1.27 9.82 -4.55
N LYS A 67 -1.08 9.47 -3.27
CA LYS A 67 -0.26 10.18 -2.28
C LYS A 67 0.64 9.21 -1.53
N VAL A 68 1.85 9.66 -1.16
CA VAL A 68 2.86 8.85 -0.48
C VAL A 68 2.85 9.00 1.05
N GLN A 69 1.79 9.60 1.58
CA GLN A 69 1.53 9.78 3.00
C GLN A 69 0.04 9.61 3.26
N PRO A 70 -0.37 9.02 4.40
CA PRO A 70 -1.78 8.81 4.73
C PRO A 70 -2.53 10.12 4.98
N LEU A 71 -1.89 11.10 5.63
CA LEU A 71 -2.51 12.39 5.95
C LEU A 71 -2.97 13.11 4.66
N GLY A 72 -4.25 13.46 4.63
CA GLY A 72 -4.94 14.04 3.47
C GLY A 72 -5.25 13.03 2.35
N ALA A 73 -5.14 11.73 2.61
CA ALA A 73 -5.48 10.63 1.71
C ALA A 73 -6.39 9.58 2.39
N GLU A 74 -6.91 9.88 3.58
CA GLU A 74 -7.56 8.95 4.50
C GLU A 74 -8.76 8.26 3.83
N ALA A 75 -9.67 9.04 3.22
CA ALA A 75 -10.87 8.50 2.58
C ALA A 75 -10.53 7.52 1.43
N TRP A 76 -9.54 7.88 0.59
CA TRP A 76 -9.08 7.01 -0.50
C TRP A 76 -8.42 5.75 0.05
N LEU A 77 -7.63 5.87 1.12
CA LEU A 77 -6.94 4.74 1.75
C LEU A 77 -7.94 3.80 2.44
N LEU A 78 -8.98 4.31 3.11
CA LEU A 78 -10.06 3.50 3.70
C LEU A 78 -10.82 2.74 2.60
N ALA A 79 -11.25 3.44 1.54
CA ALA A 79 -11.96 2.83 0.42
C ALA A 79 -11.12 1.75 -0.28
N ALA A 80 -9.83 2.03 -0.49
CA ALA A 80 -8.91 1.06 -1.09
C ALA A 80 -8.67 -0.14 -0.17
N SER A 81 -8.51 0.09 1.14
CA SER A 81 -8.35 -0.98 2.14
C SER A 81 -9.55 -1.95 2.11
N ALA A 82 -10.77 -1.42 2.19
CA ALA A 82 -12.00 -2.21 2.13
C ALA A 82 -12.13 -3.00 0.83
N ARG A 83 -11.80 -2.38 -0.31
CA ARG A 83 -11.86 -3.03 -1.62
C ARG A 83 -10.82 -4.15 -1.76
N LEU A 84 -9.60 -3.97 -1.25
CA LEU A 84 -8.59 -5.03 -1.25
C LEU A 84 -8.96 -6.18 -0.31
N ALA A 85 -9.52 -5.91 0.87
CA ALA A 85 -9.97 -6.96 1.79
C ALA A 85 -11.05 -7.84 1.16
N ARG A 86 -12.06 -7.23 0.51
CA ARG A 86 -13.08 -7.97 -0.25
C ARG A 86 -12.47 -8.83 -1.35
N ALA A 87 -11.51 -8.30 -2.11
CA ALA A 87 -10.82 -9.04 -3.16
C ALA A 87 -9.89 -10.16 -2.63
N GLY A 88 -9.37 -10.03 -1.41
CA GLY A 88 -8.54 -11.03 -0.73
C GLY A 88 -9.35 -12.19 -0.11
N GLY A 89 -10.68 -12.07 0.01
CA GLY A 89 -11.55 -13.10 0.54
C GLY A 89 -11.32 -13.37 2.03
N ALA A 90 -11.29 -14.64 2.43
CA ALA A 90 -11.40 -15.04 3.84
C ALA A 90 -10.07 -15.22 4.60
N VAL A 91 -8.92 -15.20 3.92
CA VAL A 91 -7.61 -15.43 4.54
C VAL A 91 -6.63 -14.35 4.10
N TRP A 92 -6.39 -13.39 4.98
CA TRP A 92 -5.44 -12.31 4.71
C TRP A 92 -4.78 -11.73 5.96
N VAL A 93 -3.62 -11.12 5.74
CA VAL A 93 -2.89 -10.31 6.73
C VAL A 93 -2.69 -8.93 6.14
N ALA A 94 -2.99 -7.87 6.90
CA ALA A 94 -2.78 -6.49 6.48
C ALA A 94 -1.58 -5.87 7.19
N ASP A 95 -0.62 -5.40 6.41
CA ASP A 95 0.47 -4.53 6.83
C ASP A 95 0.08 -3.08 6.60
N THR A 96 0.30 -2.21 7.58
CA THR A 96 -0.05 -0.80 7.47
C THR A 96 1.15 0.09 7.69
N ASP A 97 1.00 1.35 7.28
CA ASP A 97 1.99 2.37 7.58
C ASP A 97 2.13 2.60 9.11
N GLY A 98 3.13 3.41 9.46
CA GLY A 98 3.47 3.73 10.84
C GLY A 98 2.83 5.00 11.39
N TRP A 99 1.78 5.54 10.75
CA TRP A 99 1.09 6.74 11.23
C TRP A 99 0.15 6.38 12.38
N VAL A 100 0.64 6.57 13.60
CA VAL A 100 -0.08 6.24 14.85
C VAL A 100 -0.10 7.39 15.87
N GLU A 101 0.71 8.41 15.64
CA GLU A 101 0.85 9.55 16.55
C GLU A 101 -0.24 10.61 16.31
N GLY A 102 -0.85 11.05 17.41
CA GLY A 102 -1.91 12.06 17.40
C GLY A 102 -3.33 11.50 17.19
N ALA A 103 -4.33 12.26 17.64
CA ALA A 103 -5.73 11.82 17.64
C ALA A 103 -6.26 11.47 16.24
N ALA A 104 -5.84 12.21 15.21
CA ALA A 104 -6.23 11.93 13.82
C ALA A 104 -5.71 10.57 13.34
N ALA A 105 -4.44 10.25 13.61
CA ALA A 105 -3.84 8.97 13.24
C ALA A 105 -4.53 7.80 13.96
N ARG A 106 -4.78 7.95 15.27
CA ARG A 106 -5.49 6.94 16.08
C ARG A 106 -6.91 6.69 15.57
N ARG A 107 -7.67 7.76 15.28
CA ARG A 107 -9.02 7.67 14.69
C ARG A 107 -8.99 7.00 13.31
N PHE A 108 -8.05 7.39 12.45
CA PHE A 108 -7.87 6.78 11.14
C PHE A 108 -7.58 5.28 11.29
N ARG A 109 -6.70 4.88 12.23
CA ARG A 109 -6.35 3.48 12.40
C ARG A 109 -7.53 2.63 12.86
N TYR A 110 -8.34 3.17 13.77
CA TYR A 110 -9.61 2.54 14.16
C TYR A 110 -10.53 2.33 12.95
N GLN A 111 -10.77 3.40 12.18
CA GLN A 111 -11.62 3.32 10.97
C GLN A 111 -11.06 2.34 9.93
N GLN A 112 -9.73 2.27 9.78
CA GLN A 112 -9.10 1.35 8.85
C GLN A 112 -9.30 -0.11 9.25
N VAL A 113 -9.19 -0.43 10.55
CA VAL A 113 -9.51 -1.77 11.07
C VAL A 113 -10.99 -2.09 10.83
N GLU A 114 -11.87 -1.13 11.06
CA GLU A 114 -13.31 -1.28 10.86
C GLU A 114 -13.68 -1.61 9.41
N VAL A 115 -13.21 -0.80 8.44
CA VAL A 115 -13.54 -1.02 7.01
C VAL A 115 -12.89 -2.27 6.43
N LEU A 116 -11.82 -2.77 7.06
CA LEU A 116 -11.20 -4.05 6.72
C LEU A 116 -12.05 -5.23 7.21
N GLY A 117 -12.98 -5.04 8.15
CA GLY A 117 -13.76 -6.12 8.75
C GLY A 117 -12.86 -7.14 9.45
N ALA A 118 -11.83 -6.65 10.15
CA ALA A 118 -10.86 -7.52 10.82
C ALA A 118 -11.44 -8.09 12.11
N ALA A 119 -11.19 -9.37 12.36
CA ALA A 119 -11.51 -10.01 13.64
C ALA A 119 -10.32 -10.01 14.61
N GLN A 120 -9.11 -9.74 14.11
CA GLN A 120 -7.89 -9.75 14.91
C GLN A 120 -7.02 -8.52 14.59
N VAL A 121 -6.48 -7.90 15.64
CA VAL A 121 -5.49 -6.82 15.56
C VAL A 121 -4.23 -7.21 16.32
N GLY A 122 -3.10 -7.18 15.62
CA GLY A 122 -1.77 -7.35 16.19
C GLY A 122 -1.11 -5.99 16.38
N VAL A 123 -0.83 -5.60 17.63
CA VAL A 123 -0.23 -4.32 17.99
C VAL A 123 1.27 -4.49 18.23
N LEU A 124 2.12 -3.83 17.43
CA LEU A 124 3.58 -3.90 17.57
C LEU A 124 4.15 -2.58 18.10
N GLY A 125 4.72 -2.61 19.31
CA GLY A 125 5.62 -1.56 19.82
C GLY A 125 4.97 -0.25 20.27
N ASP A 126 3.67 -0.26 20.57
CA ASP A 126 2.93 0.86 21.16
C ASP A 126 1.75 0.32 21.99
N ALA A 127 1.84 0.40 23.33
CA ALA A 127 0.80 -0.10 24.22
C ALA A 127 -0.47 0.76 24.17
N ASP A 128 -0.34 2.07 24.01
CA ASP A 128 -1.49 2.99 23.95
C ASP A 128 -2.34 2.76 22.70
N LEU A 129 -1.70 2.29 21.62
CA LEU A 129 -2.41 1.91 20.39
C LEU A 129 -3.35 0.72 20.61
N ARG A 130 -3.10 -0.13 21.61
CA ARG A 130 -4.02 -1.20 22.02
C ARG A 130 -5.32 -0.64 22.60
N GLU A 131 -5.24 0.44 23.38
CA GLU A 131 -6.38 1.02 24.09
C GLU A 131 -7.47 1.55 23.14
N ILE A 132 -7.10 1.94 21.91
CA ILE A 132 -8.04 2.33 20.84
C ILE A 132 -9.08 1.23 20.56
N PHE A 133 -8.68 -0.02 20.74
CA PHE A 133 -9.47 -1.21 20.43
C PHE A 133 -9.96 -1.95 21.67
N ALA A 134 -9.47 -1.62 22.88
CA ALA A 134 -9.67 -2.43 24.09
C ALA A 134 -11.15 -2.62 24.49
N TRP A 135 -12.02 -1.68 24.13
CA TRP A 135 -13.45 -1.74 24.42
C TRP A 135 -14.25 -2.63 23.45
N ARG A 136 -13.67 -3.03 22.32
CA ARG A 136 -14.32 -3.85 21.29
C ARG A 136 -14.29 -5.33 21.67
N ARG A 137 -15.43 -5.86 22.11
CA ARG A 137 -15.57 -7.27 22.51
C ARG A 137 -15.57 -8.26 21.35
N ASP A 138 -15.88 -7.78 20.16
CA ASP A 138 -15.87 -8.54 18.90
C ASP A 138 -14.47 -8.65 18.27
N LEU A 139 -13.49 -7.91 18.78
CA LEU A 139 -12.15 -7.80 18.22
C LEU A 139 -11.11 -8.43 19.14
N GLU A 140 -10.37 -9.40 18.60
CA GLU A 140 -9.24 -9.96 19.33
C GLU A 140 -7.99 -9.10 19.14
N VAL A 141 -7.62 -8.37 20.21
CA VAL A 141 -6.48 -7.45 20.19
C VAL A 141 -5.31 -8.07 20.97
N ARG A 142 -4.17 -8.26 20.30
CA ARG A 142 -2.97 -8.85 20.90
C ARG A 142 -1.76 -7.93 20.71
N THR A 143 -1.02 -7.70 21.79
CA THR A 143 0.33 -7.11 21.68
C THR A 143 1.29 -8.17 21.16
N LEU A 144 2.05 -7.82 20.12
CA LEU A 144 3.04 -8.69 19.50
C LEU A 144 4.44 -8.13 19.75
N PRO A 145 5.42 -8.99 20.07
CA PRO A 145 6.80 -8.54 20.21
C PRO A 145 7.32 -8.05 18.86
N ALA A 146 8.18 -7.03 18.89
CA ALA A 146 8.92 -6.64 17.70
C ALA A 146 9.88 -7.79 17.32
N PRO A 147 9.97 -8.18 16.03
CA PRO A 147 10.98 -9.15 15.60
C PRO A 147 12.39 -8.69 15.96
N PRO A 148 13.32 -9.60 16.31
CA PRO A 148 14.70 -9.25 16.60
C PRO A 148 15.40 -8.67 15.35
N GLY A 149 16.38 -7.79 15.56
CA GLY A 149 17.21 -7.23 14.48
C GLY A 149 16.54 -6.17 13.61
N VAL A 150 15.39 -5.61 14.03
CA VAL A 150 14.75 -4.52 13.30
C VAL A 150 15.55 -3.23 13.45
N ARG A 151 16.13 -2.75 12.35
CA ARG A 151 16.81 -1.46 12.26
C ARG A 151 15.84 -0.36 11.83
N ALA A 152 15.87 0.77 12.54
CA ALA A 152 15.17 1.99 12.14
C ALA A 152 15.76 2.59 10.86
N LYS A 153 14.89 2.89 9.89
CA LYS A 153 15.25 3.57 8.64
C LYS A 153 15.09 5.06 8.83
N THR A 154 16.13 5.81 8.51
CA THR A 154 16.10 7.27 8.48
C THR A 154 15.11 7.78 7.44
N ALA A 155 14.63 9.01 7.60
CA ALA A 155 13.77 9.66 6.61
C ALA A 155 14.44 9.75 5.22
N ALA A 156 15.77 9.94 5.18
CA ALA A 156 16.55 9.97 3.94
C ALA A 156 16.57 8.60 3.24
N GLU A 157 16.82 7.51 3.98
CA GLU A 157 16.77 6.14 3.44
C GLU A 157 15.38 5.81 2.90
N ARG A 158 14.32 6.16 3.64
CA ARG A 158 12.93 5.99 3.21
C ARG A 158 12.62 6.73 1.90
N ARG A 159 13.11 7.98 1.75
CA ARG A 159 12.98 8.74 0.49
C ARG A 159 13.75 8.07 -0.66
N ARG A 160 14.99 7.64 -0.41
CA ARG A 160 15.83 6.95 -1.41
C ARG A 160 15.19 5.66 -1.89
N LEU A 161 14.73 4.79 -0.99
CA LEU A 161 14.07 3.53 -1.34
C LEU A 161 12.78 3.78 -2.13
N ARG A 162 12.00 4.79 -1.75
CA ARG A 162 10.80 5.21 -2.48
C ARG A 162 11.14 5.58 -3.93
N LYS A 163 12.18 6.40 -4.13
CA LYS A 163 12.69 6.77 -5.46
C LYS A 163 13.09 5.54 -6.27
N LEU A 164 13.88 4.63 -5.67
CA LEU A 164 14.34 3.41 -6.35
C LEU A 164 13.18 2.50 -6.79
N ARG A 165 12.12 2.35 -6.00
CA ARG A 165 10.93 1.58 -6.39
C ARG A 165 10.20 2.20 -7.57
N LEU A 166 10.07 3.53 -7.61
CA LEU A 166 9.45 4.23 -8.73
C LEU A 166 10.32 4.14 -10.00
N LEU A 167 11.65 4.24 -9.88
CA LEU A 167 12.57 4.02 -10.99
C LEU A 167 12.44 2.60 -11.54
N ARG A 168 12.43 1.60 -10.66
CA ARG A 168 12.22 0.20 -11.04
C ARG A 168 10.88 -0.02 -11.75
N HIS A 169 9.81 0.63 -11.28
CA HIS A 169 8.51 0.58 -11.95
C HIS A 169 8.59 1.10 -13.38
N LEU A 170 9.31 2.20 -13.62
CA LEU A 170 9.45 2.80 -14.95
C LEU A 170 10.49 2.13 -15.86
N GLN A 171 11.14 1.04 -15.42
CA GLN A 171 12.09 0.31 -16.27
C GLN A 171 11.37 -0.28 -17.49
N GLY A 172 11.97 -0.09 -18.68
CA GLY A 172 11.38 -0.54 -19.94
C GLY A 172 10.14 0.24 -20.38
N ALA A 173 9.88 1.41 -19.77
CA ALA A 173 8.81 2.30 -20.20
C ALA A 173 9.04 2.80 -21.63
N GLN A 174 7.97 2.90 -22.41
CA GLN A 174 7.99 3.38 -23.78
C GLN A 174 7.04 4.58 -23.90
N PRO A 175 7.33 5.56 -24.78
CA PRO A 175 6.41 6.64 -25.07
C PRO A 175 5.12 6.10 -25.68
N ARG A 176 3.98 6.57 -25.20
CA ARG A 176 2.65 6.26 -25.73
C ARG A 176 1.86 7.54 -25.96
N GLU A 177 1.13 7.59 -27.05
CA GLU A 177 0.15 8.63 -27.31
C GLU A 177 -1.15 8.25 -26.60
N LEU A 178 -1.48 8.97 -25.54
CA LEU A 178 -2.69 8.81 -24.75
C LEU A 178 -3.24 10.20 -24.45
N GLU A 179 -4.55 10.32 -24.35
CA GLU A 179 -5.16 11.55 -23.87
C GLU A 179 -4.80 11.76 -22.39
N LEU A 180 -4.11 12.86 -22.09
CA LEU A 180 -3.67 13.18 -20.74
C LEU A 180 -4.55 14.28 -20.15
N PRO A 181 -5.19 14.05 -18.99
CA PRO A 181 -5.92 15.10 -18.32
C PRO A 181 -4.95 16.20 -17.82
N PRO A 182 -5.45 17.43 -17.57
CA PRO A 182 -4.65 18.47 -16.96
C PRO A 182 -4.04 18.01 -15.63
N ALA A 183 -2.73 18.21 -15.47
CA ALA A 183 -1.99 17.80 -14.29
C ALA A 183 -0.84 18.76 -13.98
N ARG A 184 -0.38 18.75 -12.73
CA ARG A 184 0.80 19.50 -12.33
C ARG A 184 2.06 18.89 -12.98
N PRO A 185 2.97 19.70 -13.55
CA PRO A 185 4.25 19.20 -14.04
C PRO A 185 5.06 18.49 -12.95
N GLY A 186 5.84 17.48 -13.34
CA GLY A 186 6.69 16.72 -12.41
C GLY A 186 5.98 15.68 -11.53
N TYR A 187 4.73 15.35 -11.83
CA TYR A 187 3.96 14.28 -11.18
C TYR A 187 3.62 13.17 -12.16
N LEU A 188 3.53 11.94 -11.65
CA LEU A 188 3.14 10.76 -12.41
C LEU A 188 1.63 10.79 -12.71
N PHE A 189 1.26 10.21 -13.83
CA PHE A 189 -0.10 9.76 -14.12
C PHE A 189 -0.23 8.29 -13.73
N ALA A 190 -1.43 7.89 -13.30
CA ALA A 190 -1.77 6.49 -13.10
C ALA A 190 -2.72 6.03 -14.19
N LEU A 191 -2.45 4.84 -14.72
CA LEU A 191 -3.27 4.14 -15.69
C LEU A 191 -4.12 3.11 -14.95
N LEU A 192 -5.43 3.13 -15.19
CA LEU A 192 -6.41 2.26 -14.55
C LEU A 192 -7.16 1.41 -15.58
N ASP A 193 -7.57 0.20 -15.20
CA ASP A 193 -8.51 -0.61 -16.00
C ASP A 193 -9.96 -0.16 -15.80
N ARG A 194 -10.91 -0.85 -16.46
CA ARG A 194 -12.34 -0.51 -16.45
C ARG A 194 -12.98 -0.64 -15.07
N GLU A 195 -12.43 -1.52 -14.23
CA GLU A 195 -12.86 -1.68 -12.86
C GLU A 195 -12.15 -0.67 -11.92
N GLY A 196 -11.17 0.08 -12.40
CA GLY A 196 -10.40 1.04 -11.62
C GLY A 196 -9.22 0.44 -10.85
N TRP A 197 -8.78 -0.78 -11.18
CA TRP A 197 -7.52 -1.31 -10.68
C TRP A 197 -6.34 -0.61 -11.34
N PHE A 198 -5.28 -0.44 -10.57
CA PHE A 198 -4.07 0.20 -11.02
C PHE A 198 -3.26 -0.73 -11.93
N LEU A 199 -3.01 -0.29 -13.15
CA LEU A 199 -2.18 -0.97 -14.14
C LEU A 199 -0.71 -0.55 -14.03
N GLY A 200 -0.46 0.73 -13.79
CA GLY A 200 0.88 1.27 -13.70
C GLY A 200 0.90 2.79 -13.71
N TYR A 201 2.07 3.36 -13.42
CA TYR A 201 2.35 4.77 -13.61
C TYR A 201 2.90 5.07 -15.00
N GLY A 202 2.77 6.33 -15.42
CA GLY A 202 3.52 6.93 -16.51
C GLY A 202 3.94 8.36 -16.17
N ALA A 203 4.98 8.86 -16.85
CA ALA A 203 5.43 10.24 -16.76
C ALA A 203 5.18 10.95 -18.10
N ARG A 204 4.63 12.16 -18.06
CA ARG A 204 4.49 12.97 -19.28
C ARG A 204 5.88 13.41 -19.74
N THR A 205 6.16 13.26 -21.03
CA THR A 205 7.37 13.72 -21.71
C THR A 205 7.17 15.14 -22.27
N GLN A 206 8.27 15.82 -22.63
CA GLN A 206 8.22 17.20 -23.16
C GLN A 206 7.41 17.33 -24.45
N ASP A 207 7.42 16.29 -25.29
CA ASP A 207 6.63 16.19 -26.52
C ASP A 207 5.15 15.80 -26.26
N GLY A 208 4.73 15.73 -25.01
CA GLY A 208 3.34 15.51 -24.61
C GLY A 208 2.91 14.06 -24.49
N ARG A 209 3.75 13.09 -24.87
CA ARG A 209 3.46 11.65 -24.74
C ARG A 209 3.56 11.17 -23.29
N LEU A 210 3.09 9.95 -23.03
CA LEU A 210 3.21 9.29 -21.73
C LEU A 210 4.26 8.18 -21.78
N LEU A 211 5.37 8.37 -21.07
CA LEU A 211 6.37 7.33 -20.86
C LEU A 211 5.87 6.34 -19.79
N THR A 212 5.47 5.14 -20.19
CA THR A 212 4.92 4.12 -19.27
C THR A 212 5.34 2.70 -19.64
N PRO A 213 5.55 1.79 -18.66
CA PRO A 213 5.71 0.35 -18.93
C PRO A 213 4.38 -0.36 -19.26
N VAL A 214 3.23 0.31 -19.09
CA VAL A 214 1.91 -0.28 -19.32
C VAL A 214 1.65 -0.41 -20.82
N ARG A 215 1.52 -1.66 -21.28
CA ARG A 215 1.34 -1.99 -22.70
C ARG A 215 -0.12 -2.15 -23.12
N CYS A 216 -1.01 -2.50 -22.19
CA CYS A 216 -2.43 -2.61 -22.48
C CYS A 216 -3.09 -1.22 -22.54
N GLU A 217 -4.26 -1.14 -23.18
CA GLU A 217 -5.02 0.09 -23.23
C GLU A 217 -5.67 0.38 -21.86
N PRO A 218 -5.38 1.53 -21.23
CA PRO A 218 -6.06 1.91 -20.00
C PRO A 218 -7.51 2.30 -20.29
N ALA A 219 -8.40 2.06 -19.33
CA ALA A 219 -9.74 2.65 -19.38
C ALA A 219 -9.73 4.10 -18.90
N ARG A 220 -8.77 4.46 -18.03
CA ARG A 220 -8.64 5.82 -17.51
C ARG A 220 -7.19 6.16 -17.21
N VAL A 221 -6.81 7.39 -17.53
CA VAL A 221 -5.57 8.02 -17.07
C VAL A 221 -5.95 9.09 -16.05
N VAL A 222 -5.31 9.09 -14.88
CA VAL A 222 -5.59 10.06 -13.80
C VAL A 222 -4.31 10.72 -13.29
N PRO A 223 -4.34 12.02 -12.96
CA PRO A 223 -3.20 12.69 -12.33
C PRO A 223 -3.00 12.17 -10.90
N THR A 224 -1.76 12.27 -10.41
CA THR A 224 -1.41 11.89 -9.04
C THR A 224 -0.61 12.98 -8.34
N TRP A 225 -0.35 12.80 -7.04
CA TRP A 225 0.60 13.61 -6.26
C TRP A 225 1.89 12.83 -5.97
N VAL A 226 2.18 11.80 -6.76
CA VAL A 226 3.45 11.06 -6.71
C VAL A 226 4.43 11.71 -7.67
N ARG A 227 5.52 12.29 -7.14
CA ARG A 227 6.54 12.95 -7.97
C ARG A 227 7.26 11.94 -8.86
N VAL A 228 7.55 12.35 -10.08
CA VAL A 228 8.35 11.56 -11.01
C VAL A 228 9.80 11.48 -10.47
N PRO A 229 10.44 10.30 -10.48
CA PRO A 229 11.75 10.10 -9.82
C PRO A 229 12.97 10.49 -10.68
N LEU A 230 12.78 10.94 -11.93
CA LEU A 230 13.85 11.24 -12.90
C LEU A 230 13.83 12.73 -13.24
N ALA A 231 14.93 13.46 -13.07
CA ALA A 231 14.98 14.86 -13.50
C ALA A 231 14.94 14.96 -15.04
N GLY A 232 14.31 16.02 -15.58
CA GLY A 232 14.34 16.35 -17.01
C GLY A 232 13.32 15.61 -17.89
N LEU A 233 12.40 14.82 -17.33
CA LEU A 233 11.34 14.18 -18.11
C LEU A 233 10.15 15.10 -18.44
N TRP A 234 10.03 16.27 -17.80
CA TRP A 234 8.91 17.20 -17.95
C TRP A 234 9.40 18.61 -18.21
#